data_AF-A0A7J8LCF4-F1
#
_entry.id   AF-A0A7J8LCF4-F1
#
_cell.length_a   1.000
_cell.length_b   1.000
_cell.length_c   1.000
_cell.angle_alpha   90.00
_cell.angle_beta   90.00
_cell.angle_gamma   90.00
#
_symmetry.space_group_name_H-M   'P 1'
#
loop_
_entity.id
_entity.type
_entity.pdbx_description
1 polymer ?
#
loop_
_entity_poly.entity_id
_entity_poly.type
_entity_poly.pdbx_seq_one_letter_code
_entity_poly.pdbx_strand_id
1 'polypeptide(L)'
;LGVNYHFEKEIEDALEAIYHDNNEADNDLHTTYLRFRLLREHSFDVPCEAFYKFKDEEGNFKSSLTNDVQGLLELYEASYMRVHGEDILDEAISFTTTHLTLAATTLDYPLSEQVTHALKQSIQRGLPRVEARRYIFIYQDIESHNNIIGVCKYRFQLVIAFAQERAE
;
A
#
# COMPACT_ATOMS: atom_id res chain seq x y z
N LEU A 1 6.15 5.27 7.15
CA LEU A 1 6.98 6.14 8.04
C LEU A 1 7.61 5.42 9.24
N GLY A 2 7.19 4.19 9.58
CA GLY A 2 7.89 3.36 10.58
C GLY A 2 7.77 3.83 12.02
N VAL A 3 6.63 4.45 12.37
CA VAL A 3 6.30 4.94 13.72
C VAL A 3 4.96 4.38 14.23
N ASN A 4 4.37 3.43 13.53
CA ASN A 4 3.09 2.80 13.86
C ASN A 4 3.09 2.08 15.22
N TYR A 5 4.24 1.54 15.65
CA TYR A 5 4.40 0.89 16.96
C TYR A 5 4.15 1.81 18.17
N HIS A 6 4.00 3.13 17.96
CA HIS A 6 3.58 4.07 19.00
C HIS A 6 2.06 4.24 19.12
N PHE A 7 1.32 3.73 18.15
CA PHE A 7 -0.12 3.96 17.99
C PHE A 7 -0.86 2.64 17.71
N GLU A 8 -0.32 1.51 18.16
CA GLU A 8 -0.85 0.18 17.82
C GLU A 8 -2.33 0.07 18.20
N LYS A 9 -2.69 0.53 19.40
CA LYS A 9 -4.06 0.51 19.89
C LYS A 9 -4.96 1.46 19.10
N GLU A 10 -4.52 2.69 18.86
CA GLU A 10 -5.31 3.68 18.11
C GLU A 10 -5.54 3.26 16.66
N ILE A 11 -4.56 2.58 16.05
CA ILE A 11 -4.68 1.99 14.71
C ILE A 11 -5.66 0.82 14.74
N GLU A 12 -5.55 -0.08 15.72
CA GLU A 12 -6.46 -1.22 15.87
C GLU A 12 -7.91 -0.77 16.08
N ASP A 13 -8.15 0.16 17.01
CA ASP A 13 -9.48 0.74 17.28
C ASP A 13 -10.07 1.40 16.01
N ALA A 14 -9.23 2.08 15.21
CA ALA A 14 -9.66 2.72 13.97
C ALA A 14 -9.98 1.70 12.86
N LEU A 15 -9.17 0.65 12.71
CA LEU A 15 -9.40 -0.41 11.74
C LEU A 15 -10.64 -1.24 12.09
N GLU A 16 -10.88 -1.50 13.37
CA GLU A 16 -12.09 -2.17 13.83
C GLU A 16 -13.35 -1.37 13.47
N ALA A 17 -13.32 -0.04 13.66
CA ALA A 17 -14.41 0.82 13.23
C ALA A 17 -14.64 0.77 11.71
N ILE A 18 -13.56 0.77 10.91
CA ILE A 18 -13.61 0.68 9.44
C ILE A 18 -14.12 -0.70 8.97
N TYR A 19 -13.78 -1.77 9.69
CA TYR A 19 -14.21 -3.13 9.37
C TYR A 19 -15.73 -3.28 9.54
N HIS A 20 -16.29 -2.69 10.59
CA HIS A 20 -17.73 -2.73 10.87
C HIS A 20 -18.56 -1.70 10.07
N ASP A 21 -17.90 -0.78 9.35
CA ASP A 21 -18.58 0.13 8.43
C ASP A 21 -18.89 -0.58 7.10
N ASN A 22 -20.19 -0.67 6.77
CA ASN A 22 -20.70 -1.36 5.58
C ASN A 22 -20.76 -0.47 4.32
N ASN A 23 -20.24 0.76 4.36
CA ASN A 23 -20.26 1.69 3.23
C ASN A 23 -19.23 1.36 2.13
N GLU A 24 -19.13 0.09 1.73
CA GLU A 24 -18.15 -0.36 0.73
C GLU A 24 -18.55 -0.06 -0.73
N ALA A 25 -19.86 0.10 -0.97
CA ALA A 25 -20.42 0.22 -2.31
C ALA A 25 -19.95 1.49 -3.05
N ASP A 26 -19.78 2.60 -2.32
CA ASP A 26 -19.43 3.90 -2.87
C ASP A 26 -17.92 4.18 -2.90
N ASN A 27 -17.10 3.26 -2.36
CA ASN A 27 -15.65 3.45 -2.32
C ASN A 27 -15.05 3.40 -3.72
N ASP A 28 -14.20 4.38 -4.01
CA ASP A 28 -13.38 4.41 -5.22
C ASP A 28 -12.33 3.28 -5.24
N LEU A 29 -11.57 3.22 -6.34
CA LEU A 29 -10.55 2.20 -6.58
C LEU A 29 -9.49 2.18 -5.47
N HIS A 30 -8.89 3.35 -5.22
CA HIS A 30 -7.84 3.54 -4.22
C HIS A 30 -8.33 3.15 -2.82
N THR A 31 -9.49 3.65 -2.41
CA THR A 31 -10.09 3.42 -1.09
C THR A 31 -10.42 1.95 -0.89
N THR A 32 -10.97 1.28 -1.91
CA THR A 32 -11.33 -0.14 -1.83
C THR A 32 -10.09 -1.01 -1.58
N TYR A 33 -9.02 -0.79 -2.36
CA TYR A 33 -7.80 -1.60 -2.25
C TYR A 33 -6.96 -1.26 -1.03
N LEU A 34 -6.87 0.01 -0.65
CA LEU A 34 -6.21 0.44 0.57
C LEU A 34 -6.88 -0.16 1.81
N ARG A 35 -8.22 -0.07 1.89
CA ARG A 35 -9.01 -0.66 2.99
C ARG A 35 -8.78 -2.16 3.08
N PHE A 36 -8.89 -2.88 1.96
CA PHE A 36 -8.63 -4.32 1.89
C PHE A 36 -7.23 -4.67 2.42
N ARG A 37 -6.20 -3.95 1.95
CA ARG A 37 -4.80 -4.20 2.33
C ARG A 37 -4.58 -3.99 3.83
N LEU A 38 -4.99 -2.83 4.36
CA LEU A 38 -4.76 -2.48 5.77
C LEU A 38 -5.51 -3.42 6.71
N LEU A 39 -6.74 -3.78 6.40
CA LEU A 39 -7.53 -4.71 7.21
C LEU A 39 -6.89 -6.11 7.22
N ARG A 40 -6.48 -6.65 6.07
CA ARG A 40 -5.81 -7.95 6.01
C ARG A 40 -4.43 -7.94 6.67
N GLU A 41 -3.69 -6.84 6.60
CA GLU A 41 -2.40 -6.68 7.27
C GLU A 41 -2.55 -6.79 8.79
N HIS A 42 -3.70 -6.36 9.31
CA HIS A 42 -4.10 -6.48 10.70
C HIS A 42 -4.96 -7.72 11.00
N SER A 43 -4.91 -8.75 10.16
CA SER A 43 -5.57 -10.05 10.36
C SER A 43 -7.10 -10.03 10.40
N PHE A 44 -7.74 -8.99 9.86
CA PHE A 44 -9.19 -9.00 9.62
C PHE A 44 -9.53 -9.88 8.40
N ASP A 45 -10.59 -10.66 8.53
CA ASP A 45 -11.12 -11.49 7.44
C ASP A 45 -11.97 -10.63 6.51
N VAL A 46 -11.31 -10.05 5.50
CA VAL A 46 -11.94 -9.25 4.45
C VAL A 46 -11.91 -10.06 3.15
N PRO A 47 -13.04 -10.37 2.54
CA PRO A 47 -13.06 -11.23 1.37
C PRO A 47 -12.82 -10.40 0.09
N CYS A 48 -12.34 -11.03 -0.99
CA CYS A 48 -11.87 -10.31 -2.18
C CYS A 48 -12.98 -9.91 -3.17
N GLU A 49 -14.25 -10.12 -2.85
CA GLU A 49 -15.38 -9.93 -3.76
C GLU A 49 -15.56 -8.46 -4.19
N ALA A 50 -15.12 -7.52 -3.34
CA ALA A 50 -15.12 -6.10 -3.65
C ALA A 50 -14.30 -5.77 -4.92
N PHE A 51 -13.42 -6.68 -5.37
CA PHE A 51 -12.61 -6.48 -6.57
C PHE A 51 -13.42 -6.73 -7.85
N TYR A 52 -14.50 -7.54 -7.81
CA TYR A 52 -15.32 -7.84 -8.98
C TYR A 52 -16.09 -6.61 -9.51
N LYS A 53 -16.35 -5.59 -8.69
CA LYS A 53 -16.98 -4.34 -9.16
C LYS A 53 -16.09 -3.59 -10.18
N PHE A 54 -14.80 -3.91 -10.21
CA PHE A 54 -13.82 -3.35 -11.15
C PHE A 54 -13.55 -4.25 -12.36
N LYS A 55 -14.33 -5.33 -12.52
CA LYS A 55 -14.29 -6.19 -13.70
C LYS A 55 -15.38 -5.81 -14.71
N ASP A 56 -15.11 -6.03 -15.98
CA ASP A 56 -16.09 -5.89 -17.07
C ASP A 56 -16.94 -7.17 -17.24
N GLU A 57 -17.87 -7.14 -18.20
CA GLU A 57 -18.79 -8.25 -18.49
C GLU A 57 -18.07 -9.51 -18.99
N GLU A 58 -16.84 -9.35 -19.50
CA GLU A 58 -15.99 -10.43 -20.01
C GLU A 58 -15.14 -11.05 -18.89
N GLY A 59 -15.19 -10.48 -17.68
CA GLY A 59 -14.43 -10.94 -16.53
C GLY A 59 -12.98 -10.41 -16.49
N ASN A 60 -12.66 -9.37 -17.26
CA ASN A 60 -11.34 -8.71 -17.24
C ASN A 60 -11.37 -7.46 -16.35
N PHE A 61 -10.22 -7.04 -15.82
CA PHE A 61 -10.14 -5.74 -15.15
C PHE A 61 -10.42 -4.62 -16.14
N LYS A 62 -11.32 -3.70 -15.78
CA LYS A 62 -11.77 -2.61 -16.66
C LYS A 62 -10.56 -1.82 -17.18
N SER A 63 -10.51 -1.59 -18.49
CA SER A 63 -9.46 -0.76 -19.09
C SER A 63 -9.44 0.68 -18.57
N SER A 64 -10.57 1.19 -18.08
CA SER A 64 -10.63 2.51 -17.43
C SER A 64 -9.71 2.65 -16.22
N LEU A 65 -9.36 1.55 -15.55
CA LEU A 65 -8.46 1.54 -14.39
C LEU A 65 -7.03 1.94 -14.78
N THR A 66 -6.63 1.74 -16.04
CA THR A 66 -5.24 1.98 -16.46
C THR A 66 -4.83 3.45 -16.44
N ASN A 67 -5.81 4.36 -16.37
CA ASN A 67 -5.57 5.80 -16.28
C ASN A 67 -5.28 6.26 -14.85
N ASP A 68 -5.69 5.49 -13.84
CA ASP A 68 -5.45 5.78 -12.43
C ASP A 68 -4.24 4.98 -11.93
N VAL A 69 -3.06 5.54 -12.12
CA VAL A 69 -1.80 4.90 -11.71
C VAL A 69 -1.75 4.69 -10.19
N GLN A 70 -2.33 5.59 -9.40
CA GLN A 70 -2.29 5.48 -7.95
C GLN A 70 -3.22 4.37 -7.45
N GLY A 71 -4.40 4.24 -8.03
CA GLY A 71 -5.28 3.10 -7.76
C GLY A 71 -4.71 1.78 -8.27
N LEU A 72 -4.01 1.76 -9.42
CA LEU A 72 -3.26 0.58 -9.88
C LEU A 72 -2.15 0.17 -8.90
N LEU A 73 -1.43 1.15 -8.34
CA LEU A 73 -0.39 0.89 -7.36
C LEU A 73 -0.97 0.28 -6.07
N GLU A 74 -2.09 0.81 -5.58
CA GLU A 74 -2.77 0.20 -4.43
C GLU A 74 -3.33 -1.19 -4.74
N LEU A 75 -3.85 -1.42 -5.94
CA LEU A 75 -4.28 -2.76 -6.38
C LEU A 75 -3.11 -3.74 -6.36
N TYR A 76 -1.96 -3.32 -6.87
CA TYR A 76 -0.73 -4.12 -6.86
C TYR A 76 -0.35 -4.49 -5.42
N GLU A 77 -0.25 -3.52 -4.52
CA GLU A 77 0.10 -3.79 -3.11
C GLU A 77 -0.95 -4.66 -2.40
N ALA A 78 -2.24 -4.38 -2.61
CA ALA A 78 -3.34 -5.15 -2.03
C ALA A 78 -3.36 -6.61 -2.50
N SER A 79 -3.03 -6.86 -3.76
CA SER A 79 -3.03 -8.19 -4.34
C SER A 79 -1.95 -9.12 -3.74
N TYR A 80 -0.91 -8.57 -3.10
CA TYR A 80 0.05 -9.37 -2.32
C TYR A 80 -0.51 -9.89 -0.98
N MET A 81 -1.71 -9.46 -0.58
CA MET A 81 -2.45 -9.97 0.59
C MET A 81 -3.30 -11.20 0.27
N ARG A 82 -3.13 -11.77 -0.93
CA ARG A 82 -3.87 -12.96 -1.38
C ARG A 82 -3.63 -14.18 -0.51
N VAL A 83 -4.68 -14.98 -0.34
CA VAL A 83 -4.61 -16.33 0.20
C VAL A 83 -5.00 -17.37 -0.88
N HIS A 84 -4.92 -18.65 -0.55
CA HIS A 84 -5.27 -19.71 -1.50
C HIS A 84 -6.75 -19.65 -1.90
N GLY A 85 -7.03 -19.77 -3.20
CA GLY A 85 -8.39 -19.76 -3.76
C GLY A 85 -8.88 -18.39 -4.23
N GLU A 86 -8.02 -17.36 -4.22
CA GLU A 86 -8.36 -16.00 -4.64
C GLU A 86 -7.74 -15.64 -5.99
N ASP A 87 -8.17 -16.33 -7.04
CA ASP A 87 -7.62 -16.19 -8.40
C ASP A 87 -7.69 -14.75 -8.93
N ILE A 88 -8.68 -13.97 -8.51
CA ILE A 88 -8.80 -12.54 -8.88
C ILE A 88 -7.59 -11.71 -8.45
N LEU A 89 -6.93 -12.06 -7.34
CA LEU A 89 -5.73 -11.36 -6.87
C LEU A 89 -4.48 -11.80 -7.63
N ASP A 90 -4.45 -13.05 -8.11
CA ASP A 90 -3.40 -13.50 -9.04
C ASP A 90 -3.47 -12.76 -10.37
N GLU A 91 -4.69 -12.62 -10.90
CA GLU A 91 -4.95 -11.81 -12.09
C GLU A 91 -4.61 -10.34 -11.85
N ALA A 92 -4.94 -9.79 -10.68
CA ALA A 92 -4.64 -8.41 -10.32
C ALA A 92 -3.13 -8.14 -10.33
N ILE A 93 -2.30 -9.07 -9.82
CA ILE A 93 -0.84 -8.97 -9.88
C ILE A 93 -0.37 -8.90 -11.33
N SER A 94 -0.87 -9.78 -12.20
CA SER A 94 -0.47 -9.79 -13.61
C SER A 94 -0.87 -8.50 -14.32
N PHE A 95 -2.14 -8.09 -14.16
CA PHE A 95 -2.69 -6.88 -14.76
C PHE A 95 -1.93 -5.63 -14.33
N THR A 96 -1.79 -5.41 -13.02
CA THR A 96 -1.11 -4.22 -12.48
C THR A 96 0.37 -4.20 -12.83
N THR A 97 1.07 -5.33 -12.79
CA THR A 97 2.50 -5.40 -13.16
C THR A 97 2.72 -4.91 -14.58
N THR A 98 1.89 -5.34 -15.53
CA THR A 98 1.98 -4.90 -16.93
C THR A 98 1.75 -3.40 -17.06
N HIS A 99 0.67 -2.87 -16.48
CA HIS A 99 0.31 -1.46 -16.65
C HIS A 99 1.21 -0.50 -15.88
N LEU A 100 1.65 -0.86 -14.67
CA LEU A 100 2.60 -0.08 -13.88
C LEU A 100 3.98 -0.03 -14.54
N THR A 101 4.43 -1.13 -15.17
CA THR A 101 5.71 -1.16 -15.91
C THR A 101 5.68 -0.19 -17.09
N LEU A 102 4.56 -0.11 -17.80
CA LEU A 102 4.38 0.83 -18.90
C LEU A 102 4.35 2.28 -18.38
N ALA A 103 3.56 2.54 -17.33
CA ALA A 103 3.40 3.86 -16.74
C ALA A 103 4.69 4.41 -16.10
N ALA A 104 5.54 3.55 -15.53
CA ALA A 104 6.77 3.95 -14.85
C ALA A 104 7.69 4.84 -15.69
N THR A 105 7.65 4.72 -17.02
CA THR A 105 8.48 5.50 -17.95
C THR A 105 8.03 6.94 -18.16
N THR A 106 6.77 7.27 -17.83
CA THR A 106 6.16 8.57 -18.11
C THR A 106 5.77 9.35 -16.86
N LEU A 107 5.95 8.76 -15.68
CA LEU A 107 5.54 9.35 -14.40
C LEU A 107 6.58 10.33 -13.88
N ASP A 108 6.08 11.40 -13.26
CA ASP A 108 6.90 12.34 -12.52
C ASP A 108 7.23 11.81 -11.11
N TYR A 109 8.35 12.28 -10.57
CA TYR A 109 8.70 12.09 -9.17
C TYR A 109 7.71 12.87 -8.27
N PRO A 110 7.25 12.33 -7.13
CA PRO A 110 7.72 11.12 -6.43
C PRO A 110 7.00 9.81 -6.82
N LEU A 111 5.93 9.86 -7.62
CA LEU A 111 5.12 8.69 -7.94
C LEU A 111 5.89 7.66 -8.78
N SER A 112 6.73 8.10 -9.72
CA SER A 112 7.58 7.20 -10.50
C SER A 112 8.52 6.34 -9.64
N GLU A 113 9.07 6.93 -8.57
CA GLU A 113 9.94 6.25 -7.62
C GLU A 113 9.16 5.22 -6.78
N GLN A 114 7.92 5.53 -6.39
CA GLN A 114 7.04 4.58 -5.69
C GLN A 114 6.70 3.39 -6.57
N VAL A 115 6.28 3.63 -7.81
CA VAL A 115 5.93 2.57 -8.77
C VAL A 115 7.14 1.68 -9.07
N THR A 116 8.29 2.29 -9.36
CA THR A 116 9.53 1.56 -9.64
C THR A 116 10.01 0.75 -8.43
N HIS A 117 9.72 1.22 -7.21
CA HIS A 117 9.97 0.44 -6.00
C HIS A 117 9.06 -0.78 -5.91
N ALA A 118 7.74 -0.55 -5.95
CA ALA A 118 6.75 -1.58 -5.70
C ALA A 118 6.98 -2.78 -6.63
N LEU A 119 7.25 -2.52 -7.92
CA LEU A 119 7.58 -3.55 -8.92
C LEU A 119 8.82 -4.40 -8.59
N LYS A 120 9.77 -3.86 -7.80
CA LYS A 120 10.94 -4.61 -7.31
C LYS A 120 10.65 -5.30 -5.98
N GLN A 121 9.90 -4.65 -5.10
CA GLN A 121 9.66 -5.06 -3.74
C GLN A 121 8.34 -4.47 -3.25
N SER A 122 7.31 -5.31 -3.13
CA SER A 122 6.05 -4.91 -2.52
C SER A 122 6.20 -4.63 -1.03
N ILE A 123 5.35 -3.74 -0.50
CA ILE A 123 5.34 -3.32 0.91
C ILE A 123 5.23 -4.55 1.80
N GLN A 124 4.32 -5.46 1.47
CA GLN A 124 4.04 -6.67 2.26
C GLN A 124 5.25 -7.60 2.40
N ARG A 125 6.16 -7.59 1.43
CA ARG A 125 7.35 -8.46 1.42
C ARG A 125 8.62 -7.74 1.87
N GLY A 126 8.56 -6.42 2.07
CA GLY A 126 9.69 -5.59 2.45
C GLY A 126 9.96 -5.63 3.94
N LEU A 127 11.21 -5.42 4.35
CA LEU A 127 11.54 -5.28 5.76
C LEU A 127 11.02 -3.91 6.27
N PRO A 128 10.15 -3.85 7.29
CA PRO A 128 9.47 -2.62 7.68
C PRO A 128 10.39 -1.41 7.91
N ARG A 129 11.60 -1.65 8.45
CA ARG A 129 12.59 -0.59 8.68
C ARG A 129 13.27 -0.10 7.40
N VAL A 130 13.51 -0.97 6.44
CA VAL A 130 14.08 -0.61 5.12
C VAL A 130 13.05 0.19 4.33
N GLU A 131 11.81 -0.31 4.31
CA GLU A 131 10.68 0.35 3.66
C GLU A 131 10.39 1.73 4.27
N ALA A 132 10.36 1.82 5.60
CA ALA A 132 10.18 3.09 6.29
C ALA A 132 11.26 4.11 5.94
N ARG A 133 12.54 3.69 5.89
CA ARG A 133 13.66 4.57 5.54
C ARG A 133 13.46 5.16 4.15
N ARG A 134 13.15 4.32 3.16
CA ARG A 134 12.94 4.78 1.78
C ARG A 134 11.74 5.71 1.69
N TYR A 135 10.62 5.29 2.27
CA TYR A 135 9.38 6.08 2.22
C TYR A 135 9.52 7.43 2.92
N ILE A 136 10.35 7.58 3.96
CA ILE A 136 10.64 8.89 4.58
C ILE A 136 11.20 9.89 3.56
N PHE A 137 12.06 9.46 2.64
CA PHE A 137 12.61 10.36 1.61
C PHE A 137 11.54 10.76 0.60
N ILE A 138 10.79 9.78 0.10
CA ILE A 138 9.67 10.01 -0.83
C ILE A 138 8.63 10.96 -0.20
N TYR A 139 8.27 10.72 1.06
CA TYR A 139 7.26 11.49 1.79
C TYR A 139 7.64 12.97 1.95
N GLN A 140 8.93 13.30 1.97
CA GLN A 140 9.38 14.69 2.05
C GLN A 140 8.98 15.52 0.83
N ASP A 141 8.92 14.87 -0.33
CA ASP A 141 8.72 15.54 -1.61
C ASP A 141 7.26 15.45 -2.09
N ILE A 142 6.38 14.83 -1.30
CA ILE A 142 4.93 14.87 -1.52
C ILE A 142 4.42 16.24 -1.09
N GLU A 143 3.76 16.98 -1.99
CA GLU A 143 3.32 18.35 -1.72
C GLU A 143 2.39 18.47 -0.50
N SER A 144 1.54 17.47 -0.25
CA SER A 144 0.57 17.41 0.84
C SER A 144 1.06 16.75 2.12
N HIS A 145 2.38 16.52 2.27
CA HIS A 145 2.91 15.81 3.42
C HIS A 145 2.69 16.55 4.75
N ASN A 146 2.45 15.79 5.81
CA ASN A 146 2.34 16.33 7.16
C ASN A 146 3.74 16.57 7.75
N ASN A 147 3.87 17.58 8.61
CA ASN A 147 5.10 17.97 9.31
C ASN A 147 5.65 16.89 10.27
N ILE A 148 4.99 15.74 10.40
CA ILE A 148 5.45 14.58 11.18
C ILE A 148 6.82 14.03 10.72
N ILE A 149 7.26 14.37 9.50
CA ILE A 149 8.52 13.88 8.93
C ILE A 149 9.75 14.15 9.82
N GLY A 150 9.79 15.30 10.52
CA GLY A 150 10.87 15.63 11.44
C GLY A 150 10.96 14.62 12.59
N VAL A 151 9.81 14.26 13.15
CA VAL A 151 9.71 13.24 14.21
C VAL A 151 10.14 11.88 13.68
N CYS A 152 9.69 11.48 12.49
CA CYS A 152 10.06 10.21 11.88
C CYS A 152 11.56 10.10 11.62
N LYS A 153 12.20 11.14 11.07
CA LYS A 153 13.65 11.18 10.83
C LYS A 153 14.45 11.07 12.12
N TYR A 154 14.08 11.83 13.14
CA TYR A 154 14.75 11.78 14.43
C TYR A 154 14.63 10.40 15.09
N ARG A 155 13.43 9.81 15.08
CA ARG A 155 13.20 8.44 15.61
C ARG A 155 14.02 7.40 14.86
N PHE A 156 14.12 7.52 13.55
CA PHE A 156 14.94 6.61 12.74
C PHE A 156 16.42 6.68 13.14
N GLN A 157 16.95 7.90 13.34
CA GLN A 157 18.33 8.11 13.82
C GLN A 157 18.57 7.52 15.21
N LEU A 158 17.64 7.69 16.15
CA LEU A 158 17.75 7.10 17.49
C LEU A 158 17.85 5.56 17.45
N VAL A 159 17.00 4.91 16.64
CA VAL A 159 17.01 3.43 16.53
C VAL A 159 18.34 2.93 15.97
N ILE A 160 18.94 3.65 15.02
CA ILE A 160 20.27 3.32 14.48
C ILE A 160 21.34 3.44 15.58
N ALA A 161 21.34 4.54 16.34
CA ALA A 161 22.32 4.75 17.41
C ALA A 161 22.26 3.62 18.46
N PHE A 162 21.06 3.23 18.90
CA PHE A 162 20.90 2.10 19.83
C PHE A 162 21.33 0.75 19.24
N ALA A 163 21.13 0.54 17.94
CA ALA A 163 21.56 -0.69 17.28
C ALA A 163 23.09 -0.77 17.16
N GLN A 164 23.77 0.36 16.95
CA GLN A 164 25.24 0.44 16.90
C GLN A 164 25.86 0.18 18.28
N GLU A 165 25.33 0.79 19.33
CA GLU A 165 25.80 0.57 20.72
C GLU A 165 25.67 -0.89 21.18
N ARG A 166 24.68 -1.63 20.65
CA ARG A 166 24.49 -3.06 20.96
C ARG A 166 25.32 -4.02 20.11
N ALA A 167 25.93 -3.53 19.04
CA ALA A 167 26.76 -4.33 18.13
C ALA A 167 28.25 -4.30 18.53
N GLU A 168 28.61 -3.42 19.46
CA GLU A 168 29.93 -3.29 20.12
C GLU A 168 29.97 -4.11 21.42
#